data_AF-A0A545S9Q0-F1
#
_entry.id   AF-A0A545S9Q0-F1
#
_cell.length_a   1.000
_cell.length_b   1.000
_cell.length_c   1.000
_cell.angle_alpha   90.00
_cell.angle_beta   90.00
_cell.angle_gamma   90.00
#
_symmetry.space_group_name_H-M   'P 1'
#
loop_
_entity.id
_entity.type
_entity.pdbx_description
1 polymer ?
#
loop_
_entity_poly.entity_id
_entity_poly.type
_entity_poly.pdbx_seq_one_letter_code
_entity_poly.pdbx_strand_id
1 'polypeptide(L)'
;MDKFSTCGLKTSPAAEVNAPLIDECHAQLECKVVDTRMVQRYNVFVLEVVKAWHDPAVSQPETLHHRGHGRFMVAGREVRLPSVMR
;
A
#
# COMPACT_ATOMS: atom_id res chain seq x y z
N MET A 1 13.69 13.39 11.85
CA MET A 1 12.63 14.14 11.17
C MET A 1 11.34 13.34 11.29
N ASP A 2 10.27 13.97 11.77
CA ASP A 2 8.93 13.38 11.73
C ASP A 2 8.38 13.52 10.31
N LYS A 3 8.28 12.39 9.59
CA LYS A 3 7.82 12.37 8.20
C LYS A 3 6.33 12.67 8.09
N PHE A 4 5.52 12.28 9.08
CA PHE A 4 4.08 12.52 9.04
C PHE A 4 3.82 14.03 9.08
N SER A 5 4.41 14.72 10.06
CA SER A 5 4.32 16.18 10.15
C SER A 5 4.96 16.88 8.93
N THR A 6 6.15 16.45 8.49
CA THR A 6 6.85 17.09 7.36
C THR A 6 6.08 16.98 6.05
N CYS A 7 5.39 15.86 5.82
CA CYS A 7 4.61 15.61 4.62
C CYS A 7 3.13 16.00 4.76
N GLY A 8 2.71 16.49 5.94
CA GLY A 8 1.31 16.85 6.20
C GLY A 8 0.35 15.66 6.19
N LEU A 9 0.83 14.45 6.51
CA LEU A 9 0.04 13.22 6.52
C LEU A 9 -0.66 13.05 7.86
N LYS A 10 -1.95 12.74 7.84
CA LYS A 10 -2.72 12.38 9.03
C LYS A 10 -2.69 10.87 9.25
N THR A 11 -2.81 10.49 10.52
CA THR A 11 -2.75 9.09 10.93
C THR A 11 -3.91 8.70 11.82
N SER A 12 -4.46 7.51 11.56
CA SER A 12 -5.48 6.88 12.38
C SER A 12 -4.95 5.58 13.01
N PRO A 13 -5.48 5.15 14.16
CA PRO A 13 -5.11 3.86 14.74
C PRO A 13 -5.55 2.72 13.81
N ALA A 14 -4.66 1.75 13.63
CA ALA A 14 -4.97 0.48 12.99
C ALA A 14 -5.70 -0.46 13.97
N ALA A 15 -6.35 -1.51 13.47
CA ALA A 15 -7.15 -2.42 14.31
C ALA A 15 -6.35 -3.59 14.90
N GLU A 16 -5.40 -4.14 14.15
CA GLU A 16 -4.69 -5.39 14.45
C GLU A 16 -3.18 -5.20 14.68
N VAL A 17 -2.64 -4.00 14.39
CA VAL A 17 -1.21 -3.67 14.53
C VAL A 17 -0.99 -2.28 15.14
N ASN A 18 0.22 -2.03 15.66
CA ASN A 18 0.59 -0.72 16.24
C ASN A 18 0.98 0.32 15.19
N ALA A 19 1.33 -0.10 13.96
CA ALA A 19 1.65 0.84 12.89
C ALA A 19 0.37 1.57 12.46
N PRO A 20 0.38 2.91 12.36
CA PRO A 20 -0.84 3.65 12.06
C PRO A 20 -1.25 3.53 10.58
N LEU A 21 -2.53 3.78 10.33
CA LEU A 21 -3.07 4.07 9.01
C LEU A 21 -2.71 5.50 8.59
N ILE A 22 -2.65 5.77 7.28
CA ILE A 22 -2.50 7.09 6.66
C ILE A 22 -3.84 7.49 6.03
N ASP A 23 -4.46 8.54 6.54
CA ASP A 23 -5.86 8.88 6.19
C ASP A 23 -6.02 9.27 4.71
N GLU A 24 -4.97 9.79 4.08
CA GLU A 24 -4.98 10.20 2.68
C GLU A 24 -4.80 9.03 1.69
N CYS A 25 -4.49 7.81 2.16
CA CYS A 25 -4.31 6.64 1.30
C CYS A 25 -5.65 5.93 1.00
N HIS A 26 -5.99 5.81 -0.29
CA HIS A 26 -7.22 5.13 -0.74
C HIS A 26 -7.30 3.65 -0.36
N ALA A 27 -6.16 2.97 -0.11
CA ALA A 27 -6.10 1.59 0.30
C ALA A 27 -4.89 1.32 1.18
N GLN A 28 -5.05 0.47 2.19
CA GLN A 28 -4.03 0.19 3.20
C GLN A 28 -4.16 -1.25 3.71
N LEU A 29 -3.03 -1.90 3.95
CA LEU A 29 -2.97 -3.29 4.40
C LEU A 29 -2.22 -3.35 5.73
N GLU A 30 -2.91 -3.78 6.78
CA GLU A 30 -2.28 -4.11 8.05
C GLU A 30 -1.60 -5.47 7.94
N CYS A 31 -0.32 -5.52 8.31
CA CYS A 31 0.52 -6.67 8.04
C CYS A 31 1.34 -7.09 9.26
N LYS A 32 1.51 -8.40 9.46
CA LYS A 32 2.47 -8.99 10.40
C LYS A 32 3.62 -9.64 9.62
N VAL A 33 4.85 -9.52 10.14
CA VAL A 33 6.00 -10.21 9.55
C VAL A 33 5.93 -11.69 9.94
N VAL A 34 5.82 -12.57 8.95
CA VAL A 34 5.67 -14.02 9.17
C VAL A 34 6.90 -14.83 8.75
N ASP A 35 7.77 -14.26 7.92
CA ASP A 35 9.04 -14.89 7.55
C ASP A 35 10.15 -13.85 7.32
N THR A 36 11.29 -14.08 7.97
CA THR A 36 12.48 -13.21 7.93
C THR A 36 13.72 -13.90 7.37
N ARG A 37 13.61 -15.13 6.85
CA ARG A 37 14.77 -15.93 6.38
C ARG A 37 15.60 -15.23 5.30
N MET A 38 14.99 -14.35 4.52
CA MET A 38 15.65 -13.61 3.43
C MET A 38 16.10 -12.19 3.83
N VAL A 39 15.82 -11.72 5.05
CA VAL A 39 16.08 -10.34 5.45
C VAL A 39 17.57 -10.02 5.46
N GLN A 40 18.39 -10.85 6.13
CA GLN A 40 19.84 -10.63 6.24
C GLN A 40 20.54 -10.54 4.87
N ARG A 41 20.09 -11.34 3.90
CA ARG A 41 20.76 -11.43 2.59
C ARG A 41 20.22 -10.44 1.57
N TYR A 42 18.92 -10.18 1.57
CA TYR A 42 18.23 -9.47 0.49
C TYR A 42 17.35 -8.31 0.95
N ASN A 43 17.17 -8.13 2.26
CA ASN A 43 16.19 -7.20 2.83
C ASN A 43 14.74 -7.49 2.35
N VAL A 44 14.42 -8.77 2.13
CA VAL A 44 13.08 -9.22 1.75
C VAL A 44 12.34 -9.76 2.97
N PHE A 45 11.13 -9.25 3.21
CA PHE A 45 10.21 -9.67 4.27
C PHE A 45 8.99 -10.33 3.65
N VAL A 46 8.48 -11.41 4.25
CA VAL A 46 7.16 -11.95 3.92
C VAL A 46 6.16 -11.47 4.96
N LEU A 47 5.05 -10.92 4.47
CA LEU A 47 4.01 -10.31 5.28
C LEU A 47 2.69 -11.07 5.13
N GLU A 48 2.00 -11.31 6.24
CA GLU A 48 0.61 -11.74 6.25
C GLU A 48 -0.30 -10.52 6.44
N VAL A 49 -1.22 -10.32 5.49
CA VAL A 49 -2.26 -9.29 5.61
C VAL A 49 -3.29 -9.76 6.61
N VAL A 50 -3.39 -9.06 7.73
CA VAL A 50 -4.36 -9.37 8.80
C VAL A 50 -5.63 -8.51 8.70
N LYS A 51 -5.55 -7.36 8.03
CA LYS A 51 -6.70 -6.51 7.72
C LYS A 51 -6.44 -5.63 6.50
N ALA A 52 -7.49 -5.34 5.74
CA ALA A 52 -7.45 -4.42 4.61
C ALA A 52 -8.47 -3.30 4.81
N TRP A 53 -8.06 -2.09 4.43
CA TRP A 53 -8.89 -0.88 4.43
C TRP A 53 -8.90 -0.30 3.03
N HIS A 54 -10.03 0.29 2.66
CA HIS A 54 -10.13 1.11 1.46
C HIS A 54 -11.07 2.29 1.71
N ASP A 55 -10.87 3.38 0.97
CA ASP A 55 -11.82 4.47 0.91
C ASP A 55 -13.00 4.06 -0.01
N PRO A 56 -14.22 3.87 0.52
CA PRO A 56 -15.37 3.47 -0.30
C PRO A 56 -15.83 4.57 -1.26
N ALA A 57 -15.41 5.83 -1.06
CA ALA A 57 -15.71 6.91 -2.00
C ALA A 57 -14.83 6.86 -3.25
N VAL A 58 -13.72 6.11 -3.23
CA VAL A 58 -12.76 6.00 -4.34
C VAL A 58 -12.96 4.68 -5.07
N SER A 59 -13.74 4.71 -6.17
CA SER A 59 -14.02 3.51 -6.98
C SER A 59 -12.93 3.19 -8.02
N GLN A 60 -12.21 4.20 -8.50
CA GLN A 60 -11.14 4.07 -9.51
C GLN A 60 -9.94 4.94 -9.09
N PRO A 61 -9.05 4.44 -8.22
CA PRO A 61 -7.92 5.22 -7.74
C PRO A 61 -6.89 5.44 -8.86
N GLU A 62 -6.38 6.66 -8.97
CA GLU A 62 -5.20 6.95 -9.79
C GLU A 62 -3.95 6.45 -9.07
N THR A 63 -3.37 5.35 -9.55
CA THR A 63 -2.17 4.75 -8.94
C THR A 63 -0.89 5.18 -9.64
N LEU A 64 0.20 5.29 -8.87
CA LEU A 64 1.53 5.63 -9.37
C LEU A 64 2.45 4.39 -9.42
N HIS A 65 3.21 4.27 -10.50
CA HIS A 65 4.20 3.21 -10.71
C HIS A 65 5.58 3.84 -10.89
N HIS A 66 6.51 3.57 -9.99
CA HIS A 66 7.88 4.09 -10.06
C HIS A 66 8.68 3.40 -11.18
N ARG A 67 9.40 4.18 -12.00
CA ARG A 67 10.19 3.75 -13.17
C ARG A 67 11.69 4.03 -13.04
N GLY A 68 12.15 4.39 -11.84
CA GLY A 68 13.54 4.74 -11.55
C GLY A 68 13.86 6.21 -11.77
N HIS A 69 14.86 6.72 -11.04
CA HIS A 69 15.36 8.10 -11.12
C HIS A 69 14.26 9.17 -10.99
N GLY A 70 13.31 8.97 -10.07
CA GLY A 70 12.24 9.95 -9.84
C GLY A 70 11.19 10.01 -10.96
N ARG A 71 11.22 9.10 -11.94
CA ARG A 71 10.18 9.00 -12.96
C ARG A 71 9.05 8.10 -12.48
N PHE A 72 7.81 8.54 -12.70
CA PHE A 72 6.61 7.81 -12.35
C PHE A 72 5.68 7.72 -13.56
N MET A 73 4.91 6.64 -13.63
CA MET A 73 3.79 6.47 -14.55
C MET A 73 2.51 6.49 -13.72
N VAL A 74 1.55 7.33 -14.10
CA VAL A 74 0.16 7.19 -13.64
C VAL A 74 -0.47 6.03 -14.39
N ALA A 75 -1.18 5.15 -13.68
CA ALA A 75 -1.90 4.03 -14.30
C ALA A 75 -2.78 4.55 -15.45
N GLY A 76 -2.65 3.89 -16.60
CA GLY A 76 -3.33 4.29 -17.82
C GLY A 76 -4.73 3.70 -17.94
N ARG A 77 -5.26 3.73 -19.16
CA ARG A 77 -6.56 3.19 -19.51
C ARG A 77 -6.68 1.70 -19.14
N GLU A 78 -7.70 1.38 -18.36
CA GLU A 78 -8.12 0.00 -18.11
C GLU A 78 -8.58 -0.69 -19.41
N VAL A 79 -8.20 -1.94 -19.60
CA VAL A 79 -8.65 -2.78 -20.72
C VAL A 79 -9.33 -4.01 -20.15
N ARG A 80 -10.58 -4.25 -20.55
CA ARG A 80 -11.30 -5.47 -20.20
C ARG A 80 -11.14 -6.50 -21.31
N LEU A 81 -10.63 -7.67 -20.96
CA LEU A 81 -10.53 -8.83 -21.85
C LEU A 81 -11.53 -9.92 -21.43
N PRO A 82 -11.96 -10.82 -22.34
CA PRO A 82 -12.76 -11.98 -21.97
C PRO A 82 -12.03 -12.83 -20.92
N SER A 83 -12.73 -13.20 -19.84
CA SER A 83 -12.21 -14.03 -18.75
C SER A 83 -13.23 -15.10 -18.37
N VAL A 84 -12.76 -16.31 -18.08
CA VAL A 84 -13.56 -17.39 -17.49
C VAL A 84 -13.63 -17.30 -15.96
N MET A 85 -12.80 -16.45 -15.36
CA MET A 85 -12.79 -16.15 -13.93
C MET A 85 -13.67 -14.95 -13.63
N ARG A 86 -14.42 -15.03 -12.53
CA ARG A 86 -15.42 -14.06 -12.08
C ARG A 86 -14.88 -13.19 -10.95
#